data_AF-A0A026VSC0-F1
#
_entry.id   AF-A0A026VSC0-F1
#
_cell.length_a   1.000
_cell.length_b   1.000
_cell.length_c   1.000
_cell.angle_alpha   90.00
_cell.angle_beta   90.00
_cell.angle_gamma   90.00
#
_symmetry.space_group_name_H-M   'P 1'
#
loop_
_entity.id
_entity.type
_entity.pdbx_description
1 polymer ?
#
loop_
_entity_poly.entity_id
_entity_poly.type
_entity_poly.pdbx_seq_one_letter_code
_entity_poly.pdbx_strand_id
1 'polypeptide(L)'
;LQIHILFSFLAHGDSVITTALLFRIGKSTVYSIIPEVCNAIWEVLQVTYLRCPQNENEWIKIAEEFNMLWNFPNYIGAIDGKHCRIQAPINTHSAFHNYKGYFSLVTIKLFTNNKLASTSHTLTSRKR
;
A
#
# COMPACT_ATOMS: atom_id res chain seq x y z
N LEU A 1 16.71 -4.53 22.24
CA LEU A 1 15.42 -4.41 22.97
C LEU A 1 14.46 -3.46 22.25
N GLN A 2 14.85 -2.20 21.96
CA GLN A 2 14.00 -1.21 21.28
C GLN A 2 13.43 -1.65 19.92
N ILE A 3 14.27 -2.22 19.05
CA ILE A 3 13.85 -2.74 17.73
C ILE A 3 12.78 -3.83 17.86
N HIS A 4 12.91 -4.71 18.86
CA HIS A 4 11.97 -5.80 19.09
C HIS A 4 10.60 -5.26 19.53
N ILE A 5 10.58 -4.23 20.38
CA ILE A 5 9.35 -3.55 20.81
C ILE A 5 8.59 -2.97 19.59
N LEU A 6 9.31 -2.28 18.69
CA LEU A 6 8.70 -1.73 17.48
C LEU A 6 8.14 -2.84 16.58
N PHE A 7 8.91 -3.91 16.32
CA PHE A 7 8.44 -4.99 15.47
C PHE A 7 7.23 -5.72 16.05
N SER A 8 7.20 -5.97 17.35
CA SER A 8 6.02 -6.56 18.00
C SER A 8 4.79 -5.67 17.87
N PHE A 9 4.95 -4.36 18.04
CA PHE A 9 3.87 -3.37 17.86
C PHE A 9 3.33 -3.39 16.42
N LEU A 10 4.23 -3.32 15.42
CA LEU A 10 3.85 -3.31 14.00
C LEU A 10 3.25 -4.64 13.53
N ALA A 11 3.79 -5.77 13.97
CA ALA A 11 3.34 -7.10 13.52
C ALA A 11 1.93 -7.43 14.01
N HIS A 12 1.57 -7.02 15.23
CA HIS A 12 0.26 -7.32 15.81
C HIS A 12 -0.77 -6.20 15.55
N GLY A 13 -0.33 -4.99 15.17
CA GLY A 13 -1.21 -3.83 15.09
C GLY A 13 -1.83 -3.49 16.45
N ASP A 14 -1.14 -3.83 17.54
CA ASP A 14 -1.66 -3.78 18.90
C ASP A 14 -1.51 -2.37 19.50
N SER A 15 -2.18 -2.11 20.61
CA SER A 15 -2.04 -0.83 21.31
C SER A 15 -0.67 -0.71 21.99
N VAL A 16 -0.22 0.53 22.18
CA VAL A 16 0.99 0.84 22.97
C VAL A 16 0.87 0.33 24.41
N ILE A 17 -0.36 0.24 24.94
CA ILE A 17 -0.63 -0.28 26.29
C ILE A 17 -0.30 -1.77 26.35
N THR A 18 -0.79 -2.56 25.39
CA THR A 18 -0.54 -4.01 25.35
C THR A 18 0.95 -4.29 25.18
N THR A 19 1.61 -3.54 24.31
CA THR A 19 3.05 -3.64 24.09
C THR A 19 3.85 -3.30 25.36
N ALA A 20 3.49 -2.21 26.05
CA ALA A 20 4.11 -1.82 27.32
C ALA A 20 3.97 -2.90 28.40
N LEU A 21 2.80 -3.54 28.50
CA LEU A 21 2.56 -4.65 29.42
C LEU A 21 3.37 -5.90 29.06
N LEU A 22 3.45 -6.24 27.77
CA LEU A 22 4.20 -7.40 27.27
C LEU A 22 5.69 -7.31 27.62
N PHE A 23 6.29 -6.14 27.42
CA PHE A 23 7.71 -5.91 27.69
C PHE A 23 8.00 -5.43 29.11
N ARG A 24 6.98 -5.19 29.94
CA ARG A 24 7.08 -4.65 31.30
C ARG A 24 7.80 -3.30 31.37
N ILE A 25 7.45 -2.39 30.44
CA ILE A 25 8.05 -1.05 30.32
C ILE A 25 6.96 0.01 30.50
N GLY A 26 7.33 1.21 30.97
CA GLY A 26 6.41 2.35 31.02
C GLY A 26 5.87 2.73 29.64
N LYS A 27 4.59 3.10 29.57
CA LYS A 27 3.93 3.53 28.33
C LYS A 27 4.66 4.70 27.67
N SER A 28 5.12 5.68 28.47
CA SER A 28 5.89 6.84 28.00
C SER A 28 7.17 6.45 27.27
N THR A 29 7.86 5.43 27.77
CA THR A 29 9.06 4.89 27.13
C THR A 29 8.74 4.25 25.80
N VAL A 30 7.68 3.43 25.71
CA VAL A 30 7.27 2.81 24.43
C VAL A 30 6.86 3.88 23.41
N TYR A 31 6.13 4.91 23.85
CA TYR A 31 5.79 6.06 22.99
C TYR A 31 7.01 6.82 22.47
N SER A 32 8.12 6.83 23.20
CA SER A 32 9.37 7.45 22.76
C SER A 32 10.16 6.54 21.82
N ILE A 33 10.17 5.23 22.10
CA ILE A 33 10.90 4.22 21.32
C ILE A 33 10.31 4.06 19.90
N ILE A 34 8.99 4.05 19.75
CA ILE A 34 8.35 3.84 18.44
C ILE A 34 8.84 4.85 17.39
N PRO A 35 8.70 6.17 17.57
CA PRO A 35 9.16 7.15 16.59
C PRO A 35 10.69 7.17 16.43
N GLU A 36 11.45 6.97 17.51
CA GLU A 36 12.91 6.89 17.47
C GLU A 36 13.39 5.78 16.52
N VAL A 37 12.89 4.56 16.70
CA VAL A 37 13.28 3.41 15.88
C VAL A 37 12.71 3.53 14.47
N CYS A 38 11.47 4.00 14.30
CA CYS A 38 10.91 4.26 12.97
C CYS A 38 11.76 5.25 12.16
N ASN A 39 12.23 6.33 12.79
CA ASN A 39 13.09 7.31 12.13
C ASN A 39 14.44 6.71 11.76
N ALA A 40 15.07 5.96 12.66
CA ALA A 40 16.34 5.28 12.35
C ALA A 40 16.19 4.30 11.18
N ILE A 41 15.10 3.53 11.14
CA ILE A 41 14.79 2.62 10.02
C ILE A 41 14.58 3.42 8.74
N TRP A 42 13.82 4.51 8.81
CA TRP A 42 13.56 5.37 7.66
C TRP A 42 14.86 5.94 7.08
N GLU A 43 15.74 6.48 7.91
CA GLU A 43 17.01 7.08 7.49
C GLU A 43 17.89 6.08 6.71
N VAL A 44 17.95 4.83 7.17
CA VAL A 44 18.76 3.77 6.55
C VAL A 44 18.10 3.19 5.30
N LEU A 45 16.79 2.90 5.37
CA LEU A 45 16.10 2.15 4.32
C LEU A 45 15.57 3.03 3.17
N GLN A 46 15.27 4.30 3.42
CA GLN A 46 14.67 5.18 2.41
C GLN A 46 15.52 5.24 1.13
N VAL A 47 16.84 5.28 1.26
CA VAL A 47 17.75 5.44 0.12
C VAL A 47 17.77 4.18 -0.75
N THR A 48 17.60 3.01 -0.14
CA THR A 48 17.67 1.72 -0.84
C THR A 48 16.32 1.35 -1.48
N TYR A 49 15.21 1.54 -0.74
CA TYR A 49 13.89 1.04 -1.15
C TYR A 49 12.95 2.12 -1.70
N LEU A 50 13.16 3.39 -1.33
CA LEU A 50 12.33 4.52 -1.74
C LEU A 50 13.12 5.50 -2.61
N ARG A 51 14.05 4.97 -3.43
CA ARG A 51 14.80 5.79 -4.38
C ARG A 51 13.82 6.39 -5.39
N CYS A 52 13.61 7.70 -5.28
CA CYS A 52 12.86 8.46 -6.28
C CYS A 52 13.67 8.51 -7.58
N PRO A 53 13.05 8.24 -8.74
CA PRO A 53 13.72 8.40 -10.04
C PRO A 53 14.21 9.84 -10.20
N GLN A 54 15.49 10.00 -10.53
CA GLN A 54 16.13 11.32 -10.54
C GLN A 54 16.08 11.97 -11.93
N ASN A 55 15.90 11.17 -12.98
CA ASN A 55 15.98 11.60 -14.37
C ASN A 55 14.65 11.34 -15.09
N GLU A 56 14.31 12.20 -16.05
CA GLU A 56 13.12 12.03 -16.90
C GLU A 56 13.10 10.68 -17.63
N ASN A 57 14.26 10.19 -18.09
CA ASN A 57 14.37 8.88 -18.73
C ASN A 57 14.01 7.71 -17.80
N GLU A 58 14.30 7.82 -16.49
CA GLU A 58 13.92 6.79 -15.53
C GLU A 58 12.40 6.78 -15.31
N TRP A 59 11.78 7.97 -15.27
CA TRP A 59 10.32 8.11 -15.21
C TRP A 59 9.63 7.52 -16.44
N ILE A 60 10.17 7.78 -17.64
CA ILE A 60 9.64 7.22 -18.90
C ILE A 60 9.73 5.70 -18.87
N LYS A 61 10.87 5.15 -18.45
CA LYS A 61 11.06 3.69 -18.37
C LYS A 61 10.07 3.04 -17.41
N ILE A 62 9.83 3.63 -16.24
CA ILE A 62 8.83 3.14 -15.28
C ILE A 62 7.43 3.20 -15.90
N ALA A 63 7.10 4.28 -16.61
CA ALA A 63 5.81 4.40 -17.28
C ALA A 63 5.61 3.36 -18.40
N GLU A 64 6.66 3.06 -19.16
CA GLU A 64 6.64 1.99 -20.17
C GLU A 64 6.48 0.61 -19.53
N GLU A 65 7.21 0.31 -18.46
CA GLU A 65 7.08 -0.94 -17.72
C GLU A 65 5.66 -1.12 -17.14
N PHE A 66 5.09 -0.05 -16.58
CA PHE A 66 3.72 -0.06 -16.06
C PHE A 66 2.70 -0.26 -17.17
N ASN A 67 2.91 0.36 -18.34
CA ASN A 67 2.07 0.18 -19.50
C ASN A 67 2.16 -1.26 -20.06
N MET A 68 3.35 -1.86 -20.11
CA MET A 68 3.52 -3.25 -20.56
C MET A 68 2.84 -4.26 -19.64
N LEU A 69 2.90 -4.05 -18.32
CA LEU A 69 2.34 -4.99 -17.35
C LEU A 69 0.83 -4.83 -17.17
N TRP A 70 0.31 -3.61 -17.25
CA TRP A 70 -1.04 -3.28 -16.82
C TRP A 70 -1.88 -2.54 -17.87
N ASN A 71 -1.34 -2.29 -19.07
CA ASN A 71 -1.98 -1.51 -20.15
C ASN A 71 -2.42 -0.10 -19.70
N PHE A 72 -1.64 0.49 -18.79
CA PHE A 72 -1.85 1.85 -18.30
C PHE A 72 -0.79 2.79 -18.89
N PRO A 73 -1.09 3.49 -20.00
CA PRO A 73 -0.12 4.39 -20.63
C PRO A 73 0.13 5.61 -19.75
N ASN A 74 1.40 6.03 -19.63
CA ASN A 74 1.84 7.23 -18.90
C ASN A 74 1.62 7.20 -17.37
N TYR A 75 1.47 6.01 -16.78
CA TYR A 75 1.35 5.86 -15.33
C TYR A 75 2.62 5.32 -14.71
N ILE A 76 3.05 5.92 -13.61
CA ILE A 76 4.33 5.60 -12.95
C ILE A 76 4.14 4.75 -11.69
N GLY A 77 2.90 4.45 -11.31
CA GLY A 77 2.59 3.61 -10.17
C GLY A 77 1.12 3.60 -9.76
N ALA A 78 0.80 2.69 -8.84
CA ALA A 78 -0.49 2.56 -8.17
C ALA A 78 -0.30 2.64 -6.64
N ILE A 79 -1.17 3.37 -5.95
CA ILE A 79 -1.09 3.55 -4.49
C ILE A 79 -1.93 2.51 -3.76
N ASP A 80 -3.23 2.46 -4.06
CA ASP A 80 -4.18 1.55 -3.42
C ASP A 80 -5.39 1.30 -4.32
N GLY A 81 -5.98 0.11 -4.16
CA GLY A 81 -7.17 -0.36 -4.86
C GLY A 81 -8.37 -0.39 -3.93
N LYS A 82 -9.38 0.47 -4.15
CA LYS A 82 -10.62 0.48 -3.38
C LYS A 82 -11.71 -0.34 -4.08
N HIS A 83 -12.39 -1.21 -3.34
CA HIS A 83 -13.59 -1.88 -3.82
C HIS A 83 -14.82 -0.95 -3.73
N CYS A 84 -15.30 -0.48 -4.88
CA CYS A 84 -16.55 0.25 -5.02
C CYS A 84 -17.70 -0.73 -5.22
N ARG A 85 -18.66 -0.77 -4.30
CA ARG A 85 -19.84 -1.65 -4.39
C ARG A 85 -20.69 -1.26 -5.60
N ILE A 86 -21.06 -2.25 -6.41
CA ILE A 86 -21.92 -2.07 -7.59
C ILE A 86 -23.14 -2.99 -7.50
N GLN A 87 -24.20 -2.63 -8.22
CA GLN A 87 -25.28 -3.57 -8.51
C GLN A 87 -24.77 -4.60 -9.53
N ALA A 88 -25.14 -5.87 -9.34
CA ALA A 88 -24.74 -6.95 -10.23
C ALA A 88 -25.17 -6.65 -11.67
N PRO A 89 -24.24 -6.51 -12.62
CA PRO A 89 -24.60 -6.33 -14.02
C PRO A 89 -25.28 -7.61 -14.56
N ILE A 90 -26.26 -7.43 -15.44
CA ILE A 90 -27.02 -8.55 -16.05
C ILE A 90 -26.05 -9.53 -16.73
N ASN A 91 -26.22 -10.83 -16.49
CA ASN A 91 -25.43 -11.94 -17.03
C ASN A 91 -23.94 -12.04 -16.62
N THR A 92 -23.50 -11.34 -15.58
CA THR A 92 -22.07 -11.36 -15.18
C THR A 92 -21.69 -12.41 -14.14
N HIS A 93 -22.61 -13.29 -13.73
CA HIS A 93 -22.39 -14.37 -12.75
C HIS A 93 -21.57 -13.90 -11.54
N SER A 94 -20.33 -14.39 -11.36
CA SER A 94 -19.43 -14.05 -10.25
C SER A 94 -18.29 -13.10 -10.64
N ALA A 95 -18.29 -12.55 -11.87
CA ALA A 95 -17.17 -11.79 -12.41
C ALA A 95 -16.83 -10.51 -11.63
N PHE A 96 -17.77 -10.00 -10.82
CA PHE A 96 -17.56 -8.84 -9.94
C PHE A 96 -17.79 -9.18 -8.46
N HIS A 97 -17.99 -10.44 -8.13
CA HIS A 97 -18.32 -10.86 -6.77
C HIS A 97 -17.03 -10.98 -5.93
N ASN A 98 -16.91 -10.17 -4.90
CA ASN A 98 -15.73 -10.18 -4.04
C ASN A 98 -15.83 -11.20 -2.90
N TYR A 99 -14.72 -11.39 -2.18
CA TYR A 99 -14.63 -12.29 -1.03
C TYR A 99 -15.49 -11.86 0.17
N LYS A 100 -16.00 -10.61 0.17
CA LYS A 100 -16.88 -10.06 1.20
C LYS A 100 -18.37 -10.25 0.91
N GLY A 101 -18.72 -11.02 -0.12
CA GLY A 101 -20.12 -11.37 -0.41
C GLY A 101 -20.91 -10.29 -1.13
N TYR A 102 -20.25 -9.35 -1.82
CA TYR A 102 -20.93 -8.35 -2.62
C TYR A 102 -20.26 -8.10 -3.97
N PHE A 103 -21.01 -7.56 -4.91
CA PHE A 103 -20.48 -7.15 -6.21
C PHE A 103 -19.72 -5.83 -6.07
N SER A 104 -18.48 -5.78 -6.56
CA SER A 104 -17.64 -4.60 -6.49
C SER A 104 -16.69 -4.47 -7.68
N LEU A 105 -16.45 -3.24 -8.11
CA LEU A 105 -15.34 -2.88 -8.99
C LEU A 105 -14.14 -2.42 -8.17
N VAL A 106 -12.93 -2.76 -8.61
CA VAL A 106 -11.70 -2.25 -8.00
C VAL A 106 -11.31 -0.95 -8.69
N THR A 107 -11.32 0.16 -7.95
CA THR A 107 -10.78 1.42 -8.41
C THR A 107 -9.35 1.54 -7.92
N ILE A 108 -8.38 1.63 -8.84
CA ILE A 108 -6.98 1.87 -8.48
C ILE A 108 -6.71 3.36 -8.57
N LYS A 109 -6.07 3.90 -7.52
CA LYS A 109 -5.51 5.23 -7.57
C LYS A 109 -4.14 5.17 -8.25
N LEU A 110 -4.05 5.76 -9.43
CA LEU A 110 -2.84 5.80 -10.22
C LEU A 110 -2.17 7.17 -10.08
N PHE A 111 -0.84 7.20 -10.17
CA PHE A 111 -0.07 8.43 -10.14
C PHE A 111 0.58 8.69 -11.51
N THR A 112 0.44 9.93 -11.99
CA THR A 112 1.14 10.46 -13.18
C THR A 112 1.93 11.70 -12.77
N ASN A 113 2.86 12.17 -13.62
CA ASN A 113 3.69 13.36 -13.37
C ASN A 113 2.85 14.55 -12.84
N ASN A 114 2.88 14.70 -11.51
CA ASN A 114 2.20 15.72 -10.70
C ASN A 114 0.65 15.71 -10.69
N LYS A 115 -0.01 14.61 -11.09
CA LYS A 115 -1.48 14.46 -10.91
C LYS A 115 -1.85 13.08 -10.41
N LEU A 116 -2.70 13.05 -9.37
CA LEU A 116 -3.40 11.85 -8.94
C LEU A 116 -4.61 11.68 -9.83
N ALA A 117 -4.64 10.61 -10.63
CA ALA A 117 -5.79 10.25 -11.45
C ALA A 117 -6.43 8.97 -10.91
N SER A 118 -7.73 9.00 -10.66
CA SER A 118 -8.49 7.80 -10.30
C SER A 118 -9.06 7.19 -11.58
N THR A 119 -8.63 5.97 -11.93
CA THR A 119 -9.22 5.23 -13.04
C THR A 119 -9.90 3.98 -12.50
N SER A 120 -11.16 3.81 -12.84
CA SER A 120 -11.93 2.60 -12.52
C SER A 120 -11.63 1.56 -13.59
N HIS A 121 -10.87 0.51 -13.26
CA HIS A 121 -10.64 -0.60 -14.18
C HIS A 121 -11.31 -1.86 -13.65
N THR A 122 -11.93 -2.61 -14.56
CA THR A 122 -12.36 -3.98 -14.31
C THR A 122 -11.13 -4.86 -14.27
N LEU A 123 -10.39 -4.84 -13.16
CA LEU A 123 -9.46 -5.92 -12.87
C LEU A 123 -10.28 -7.15 -12.51
N THR A 124 -10.58 -7.95 -13.52
CA THR A 124 -10.93 -9.35 -13.28
C THR A 124 -9.75 -9.96 -12.56
N SER A 125 -9.98 -10.48 -11.35
CA SER A 125 -8.93 -11.21 -10.65
C SER A 125 -8.53 -12.39 -11.53
N ARG A 126 -7.42 -12.27 -12.26
CA ARG A 126 -6.70 -13.45 -12.75
C ARG A 126 -6.22 -14.13 -11.48
N LYS A 127 -6.99 -15.14 -11.03
CA LYS A 127 -6.56 -16.07 -10.01
C LYS A 127 -5.15 -16.55 -10.39
N ARG A 128 -4.19 -16.32 -9.50
CA ARG A 128 -3.03 -17.22 -9.42
C ARG A 128 -3.53 -18.61 -9.07
#